data_AF-A0A0G0YAA2-F1
#
_entry.id   AF-A0A0G0YAA2-F1
#
_cell.length_a   1.000
_cell.length_b   1.000
_cell.length_c   1.000
_cell.angle_alpha   90.00
_cell.angle_beta   90.00
_cell.angle_gamma   90.00
#
_symmetry.space_group_name_H-M   'P 1'
#
loop_
_entity.id
_entity.type
_entity.pdbx_description
1 polymer ?
#
loop_
_entity_poly.entity_id
_entity_poly.type
_entity_poly.pdbx_seq_one_letter_code
_entity_poly.pdbx_strand_id
1 'polypeptide(L)'
;MINLVQTLLFTTSAIYNLRPMAKQKNVEEKIKEAIEQIRPSLQLDGGDAHFVDFDAKSGVLKVELMGHCAHCPMSTITLKQGIEAEIKREVPEVKEVRAVQM
;
A
#
# COMPACT_ATOMS: atom_id res chain seq x y z
N MET A 1 -25.81 -50.25 11.97
CA MET A 1 -26.21 -49.68 10.67
C MET A 1 -25.98 -48.18 10.74
N ILE A 2 -24.86 -47.69 10.20
CA ILE A 2 -24.44 -46.29 10.32
C ILE A 2 -25.12 -45.50 9.20
N ASN A 3 -25.84 -44.46 9.59
CA ASN A 3 -26.73 -43.69 8.72
C ASN A 3 -25.92 -42.80 7.77
N LEU A 4 -26.14 -42.97 6.46
CA LEU A 4 -25.37 -42.38 5.34
C LEU A 4 -25.43 -40.84 5.28
N VAL A 5 -26.26 -40.20 6.11
CA VAL A 5 -26.45 -38.73 6.14
C VAL A 5 -25.34 -38.01 6.92
N GLN A 6 -24.58 -38.72 7.77
CA GLN A 6 -23.57 -38.08 8.62
C GLN A 6 -22.29 -37.68 7.88
N THR A 7 -21.95 -38.26 6.72
CA THR A 7 -20.71 -37.92 6.01
C THR A 7 -20.79 -36.60 5.22
N LEU A 8 -21.99 -36.14 4.87
CA LEU A 8 -22.19 -34.91 4.07
C LEU A 8 -22.28 -33.63 4.91
N LEU A 9 -22.55 -33.74 6.22
CA LEU A 9 -22.55 -32.59 7.14
C LEU A 9 -21.14 -32.23 7.64
N PHE A 10 -20.16 -33.15 7.54
CA PHE A 10 -18.77 -32.85 7.90
C PHE A 10 -17.96 -32.21 6.76
N THR A 11 -18.37 -32.36 5.50
CA THR A 11 -17.64 -31.76 4.36
C THR A 11 -18.15 -30.38 3.96
N THR A 12 -19.37 -30.02 4.33
CA THR A 12 -19.99 -28.75 3.92
C THR A 12 -19.64 -27.56 4.82
N SER A 13 -19.30 -27.77 6.09
CA SER A 13 -18.92 -26.67 7.01
C SER A 13 -17.52 -26.10 6.75
N ALA A 14 -16.62 -26.83 6.08
CA ALA A 14 -15.22 -26.42 5.91
C ALA A 14 -14.95 -25.51 4.69
N ILE A 15 -15.92 -25.33 3.77
CA ILE A 15 -15.64 -24.70 2.47
C ILE A 15 -16.19 -23.26 2.36
N TYR A 16 -17.26 -22.88 3.07
CA TYR A 16 -17.95 -21.59 2.80
C TYR A 16 -17.89 -20.54 3.92
N ASN A 17 -16.99 -20.69 4.90
CA ASN A 17 -16.71 -19.62 5.90
C ASN A 17 -15.51 -18.74 5.52
N LEU A 18 -15.24 -18.55 4.23
CA LEU A 18 -14.34 -17.49 3.75
C LEU A 18 -15.14 -16.21 3.50
N ARG A 19 -15.68 -15.64 4.59
CA ARG A 19 -16.03 -14.23 4.60
C ARG A 19 -14.78 -13.51 5.11
N PRO A 20 -13.94 -12.88 4.27
CA PRO A 20 -12.93 -12.00 4.81
C PRO A 20 -13.70 -10.92 5.57
N MET A 21 -13.62 -10.98 6.90
CA MET A 21 -14.12 -9.94 7.77
C MET A 21 -13.55 -8.63 7.23
N ALA A 22 -14.38 -7.62 7.06
CA ALA A 22 -13.97 -6.28 6.67
C ALA A 22 -12.95 -5.78 7.69
N LYS A 23 -11.67 -6.09 7.45
CA LYS A 23 -10.55 -5.68 8.26
C LYS A 23 -10.47 -4.18 8.06
N GLN A 24 -10.69 -3.44 9.12
CA GLN A 24 -10.55 -1.99 9.13
C GLN A 24 -9.14 -1.67 8.62
N LYS A 25 -9.04 -1.10 7.41
CA LYS A 25 -7.75 -0.84 6.78
C LYS A 25 -6.95 0.12 7.65
N ASN A 26 -5.78 -0.31 8.08
CA ASN A 26 -4.84 0.55 8.78
C ASN A 26 -4.36 1.65 7.80
N VAL A 27 -3.98 2.82 8.33
CA VAL A 27 -3.40 3.93 7.55
C VAL A 27 -2.27 3.44 6.64
N GLU A 28 -1.41 2.56 7.15
CA GLU A 28 -0.34 1.97 6.36
C GLU A 28 -0.85 1.17 5.15
N GLU A 29 -1.96 0.42 5.29
CA GLU A 29 -2.56 -0.32 4.17
C GLU A 29 -3.12 0.65 3.13
N LYS A 30 -3.75 1.76 3.55
CA LYS A 30 -4.21 2.81 2.65
C LYS A 30 -3.05 3.47 1.89
N ILE A 31 -1.95 3.75 2.60
CA ILE A 31 -0.74 4.34 1.98
C ILE A 31 -0.16 3.37 0.94
N LYS A 32 -0.05 2.09 1.26
CA LYS A 32 0.45 1.08 0.31
C LYS A 32 -0.44 1.01 -0.92
N GLU A 33 -1.76 1.03 -0.75
CA GLU A 33 -2.69 1.06 -1.88
C GLU A 33 -2.56 2.33 -2.72
N ALA A 34 -2.43 3.50 -2.10
CA ALA A 34 -2.19 4.74 -2.81
C ALA A 34 -0.89 4.68 -3.63
N ILE A 35 0.17 4.09 -3.07
CA ILE A 35 1.44 3.86 -3.79
C ILE A 35 1.23 2.92 -5.00
N GLU A 36 0.45 1.85 -4.85
CA GLU A 36 0.12 0.96 -5.98
C GLU A 36 -0.67 1.67 -7.08
N GLN A 37 -1.57 2.58 -6.72
CA GLN A 37 -2.35 3.36 -7.71
C GLN A 37 -1.48 4.32 -8.52
N ILE A 38 -0.45 4.92 -7.91
CA ILE A 38 0.45 5.86 -8.61
C ILE A 38 1.59 5.16 -9.35
N ARG A 39 1.88 3.89 -9.02
CA ARG A 39 3.00 3.14 -9.60
C ARG A 39 3.03 3.14 -11.14
N PRO A 40 1.91 2.98 -11.88
CA PRO A 40 1.93 3.08 -13.34
C PRO A 40 2.51 4.41 -13.84
N SER A 41 2.14 5.52 -13.21
CA SER A 41 2.67 6.86 -13.55
C SER A 41 4.16 6.97 -13.21
N LEU A 42 4.58 6.44 -12.06
CA LEU A 42 6.00 6.44 -11.67
C LEU A 42 6.86 5.60 -12.63
N GLN A 43 6.34 4.46 -13.08
CA GLN A 43 7.03 3.57 -14.01
C GLN A 43 7.12 4.17 -15.42
N LEU A 44 6.11 4.94 -15.85
CA LEU A 44 6.19 5.72 -17.09
C LEU A 44 7.33 6.75 -17.06
N ASP A 45 7.59 7.35 -15.89
CA ASP A 45 8.71 8.26 -15.67
C ASP A 45 10.05 7.51 -15.42
N GLY A 46 10.06 6.17 -15.49
CA GLY A 46 11.26 5.35 -15.33
C GLY A 46 11.73 5.19 -13.88
N GLY A 47 10.80 5.31 -12.93
CA GLY A 47 11.03 5.15 -11.49
C GLY A 47 9.99 4.27 -10.78
N ASP A 48 10.07 4.23 -9.47
CA ASP A 48 9.08 3.59 -8.58
C ASP A 48 9.22 4.15 -7.16
N ALA A 49 8.28 3.82 -6.26
CA ALA A 49 8.33 4.18 -4.86
C ALA A 49 7.93 2.99 -3.96
N HIS A 50 8.70 2.77 -2.89
CA HIS A 50 8.39 1.79 -1.86
C HIS A 50 8.04 2.46 -0.53
N PHE A 51 7.03 1.91 0.13
CA PHE A 51 6.71 2.25 1.51
C PHE A 51 7.83 1.76 2.44
N VAL A 52 8.38 2.66 3.26
CA VAL A 52 9.39 2.30 4.27
C VAL A 52 8.78 2.35 5.67
N ASP A 53 8.17 3.48 6.04
CA ASP A 53 7.68 3.72 7.40
C ASP A 53 6.68 4.88 7.40
N PHE A 54 5.76 4.90 8.37
CA PHE A 54 4.84 6.01 8.59
C PHE A 54 4.71 6.34 10.07
N ASP A 55 5.06 7.57 10.43
CA ASP A 55 4.87 8.09 11.78
C ASP A 55 3.49 8.75 11.89
N ALA A 56 2.54 8.05 12.52
CA ALA A 56 1.18 8.54 12.74
C ALA A 56 1.09 9.79 13.64
N LYS A 57 2.10 10.09 14.47
CA LYS A 57 2.10 11.27 15.35
C LYS A 57 2.47 12.53 14.57
N SER A 58 3.53 12.45 13.76
CA SER A 58 3.99 13.58 12.95
C SER A 58 3.28 13.67 11.59
N GLY A 59 2.72 12.57 11.10
CA GLY A 59 2.16 12.44 9.75
C GLY A 59 3.25 12.31 8.68
N VAL A 60 4.46 11.90 9.04
CA VAL A 60 5.58 11.79 8.11
C VAL A 60 5.61 10.39 7.51
N LEU A 61 5.47 10.31 6.19
CA LEU A 61 5.65 9.09 5.40
C LEU A 61 7.08 9.05 4.86
N LYS A 62 7.79 7.96 5.12
CA LYS A 62 9.10 7.67 4.51
C LYS A 62 8.89 6.72 3.33
N VAL A 63 9.44 7.11 2.19
CA VAL A 63 9.45 6.29 0.98
C VAL A 63 10.87 6.14 0.45
N GLU A 64 11.14 5.00 -0.13
CA GLU A 64 12.34 4.77 -0.93
C GLU A 64 11.98 4.99 -2.40
N LEU A 65 12.68 5.92 -3.05
CA LEU A 65 12.48 6.19 -4.47
C LEU A 65 13.46 5.34 -5.29
N MET A 66 12.97 4.70 -6.34
CA MET A 66 13.77 3.85 -7.23
C MET A 66 13.83 4.38 -8.66
N GLY A 67 14.81 3.89 -9.42
CA GLY A 67 14.96 4.14 -10.85
C GLY A 67 15.76 5.40 -11.21
N HIS A 68 15.54 5.92 -12.41
CA HIS A 68 16.33 7.02 -12.97
C HIS A 68 16.24 8.30 -12.13
N CYS A 69 15.08 8.55 -11.54
CA CYS A 69 14.80 9.73 -10.73
C CYS A 69 15.40 9.66 -9.31
N ALA A 70 15.84 8.49 -8.85
CA ALA A 70 16.46 8.32 -7.53
C ALA A 70 17.85 8.97 -7.45
N HIS A 71 18.55 9.11 -8.58
CA HIS A 71 19.96 9.52 -8.65
C HIS A 71 20.18 10.96 -9.15
N CYS A 72 19.11 11.67 -9.53
CA CYS A 72 19.19 13.06 -9.96
C CYS A 72 18.52 13.97 -8.91
N PRO A 73 19.25 14.81 -8.17
CA PRO A 73 18.70 15.59 -7.05
C PRO A 73 17.56 16.52 -7.48
N MET A 74 17.61 17.05 -8.70
CA MET A 74 16.52 17.85 -9.27
C MET A 74 15.26 17.01 -9.52
N SER A 75 15.40 15.84 -10.14
CA SER A 75 14.28 14.93 -10.43
C SER A 75 13.69 14.33 -9.17
N THR A 76 14.51 14.08 -8.14
CA THR A 76 14.04 13.58 -6.84
C THR A 76 13.12 14.59 -6.16
N ILE A 77 13.41 15.90 -6.25
CA ILE A 77 12.55 16.94 -5.66
C ILE A 77 11.18 16.96 -6.34
N THR A 78 11.13 17.03 -7.66
CA THR A 78 9.86 17.12 -8.42
C THR A 78 9.04 15.85 -8.30
N LEU A 79 9.68 14.67 -8.39
CA LEU A 79 8.99 13.39 -8.25
C LEU A 79 8.41 13.22 -6.84
N LYS A 80 9.20 13.55 -5.81
CA LYS A 80 8.74 13.51 -4.42
C LYS A 80 7.52 14.41 -4.21
N GLN A 81 7.52 15.62 -4.78
CA GLN A 81 6.38 16.53 -4.70
C GLN A 81 5.12 15.98 -5.38
N GLY A 82 5.27 15.33 -6.54
CA GLY A 82 4.17 14.67 -7.23
C GLY A 82 3.57 13.51 -6.43
N ILE A 83 4.43 12.64 -5.89
CA ILE A 83 4.03 11.53 -5.01
C ILE A 83 3.33 12.07 -3.77
N GLU A 84 3.89 13.10 -3.13
CA GLU A 84 3.33 13.71 -1.94
C GLU A 84 1.93 14.29 -2.19
N ALA A 85 1.73 14.98 -3.30
CA ALA A 85 0.43 15.54 -3.67
C ALA A 85 -0.62 14.45 -3.86
N GLU A 86 -0.27 13.36 -4.55
CA GLU A 86 -1.22 12.30 -4.84
C GLU A 86 -1.53 11.45 -3.60
N ILE A 87 -0.52 11.10 -2.79
CA ILE A 87 -0.73 10.38 -1.55
C ILE A 87 -1.59 11.21 -0.58
N LYS A 88 -1.40 12.53 -0.51
CA LYS A 88 -2.22 13.41 0.34
C LYS A 88 -3.69 13.46 -0.08
N ARG A 89 -3.98 13.29 -1.37
CA ARG A 89 -5.36 13.23 -1.88
C ARG A 89 -6.08 11.97 -1.42
N GLU A 90 -5.40 10.83 -1.47
CA GLU A 90 -5.96 9.54 -1.08
C GLU A 90 -5.91 9.31 0.45
N VAL A 91 -4.85 9.78 1.10
CA VAL A 91 -4.56 9.60 2.53
C VAL A 91 -4.23 10.95 3.17
N PRO A 92 -5.24 11.73 3.60
CA PRO A 92 -5.04 13.05 4.20
C PRO A 92 -4.34 13.02 5.57
N GLU A 93 -4.11 11.83 6.14
CA GLU A 93 -3.34 11.61 7.36
C GLU A 93 -1.83 11.86 7.12
N VAL A 94 -1.36 11.80 5.86
CA VAL A 94 0.02 12.09 5.47
C VAL A 94 0.21 13.60 5.34
N LYS A 95 1.17 14.16 6.09
CA LYS A 95 1.50 15.60 6.09
C LYS A 95 2.78 15.94 5.36
N GLU A 96 3.74 15.02 5.34
CA GLU A 96 5.03 15.19 4.68
C GLU A 96 5.48 13.84 4.12
N VAL A 97 6.06 13.84 2.91
CA VAL A 97 6.76 12.68 2.35
C VAL A 97 8.26 12.95 2.36
N ARG A 98 9.03 12.01 2.91
CA ARG A 98 10.49 12.04 2.93
C ARG A 98 11.04 10.87 2.11
N ALA A 99 11.85 11.20 1.12
CA ALA A 99 12.64 10.20 0.41
C ALA A 99 13.82 9.78 1.31
N VAL A 100 13.97 8.49 1.52
CA VAL A 100 15.17 7.90 2.11
C VAL A 100 16.01 7.30 0.98
N GLN A 101 17.33 7.48 1.06
CA GLN A 101 18.30 6.91 0.13
C GLN A 101 19.00 5.75 0.85
N MET A 102 19.10 4.60 0.21
CA MET A 102 20.01 3.51 0.61
C MET A 102 21.37 3.68 -0.07
#